data_AF-A0AAJ0HNF0-F1
#
_entry.id   AF-A0AAJ0HNF0-F1
#
_cell.length_a   1.000
_cell.length_b   1.000
_cell.length_c   1.000
_cell.angle_alpha   90.00
_cell.angle_beta   90.00
_cell.angle_gamma   90.00
#
_symmetry.space_group_name_H-M   'P 1'
#
loop_
_entity.id
_entity.type
_entity.pdbx_description
1 polymer ?
#
loop_
_entity_poly.entity_id
_entity_poly.type
_entity_poly.pdbx_seq_one_letter_code
_entity_poly.pdbx_strand_id
1 'polypeptide(L)'
;MVSTSLLTAIIAALPLALASPIRDMEARDEPGANAALAARAAPRFITGPWQNFPAISTWGTFDQMFEANKNSMRSTGSTWDDIGRINVAIRDAATLGVDERVILGIIMQESHGDVGVRTTTSPDGGATAGLMQCTGCPGFPGRHGLSQAEITSMVRGGTQHYKQNLVNWGNKWSGESIYPALREYNSGSVNVNNLSDGRGATPSYVSDIAQRFTGWVD
;
A
#
# COMPACT_ATOMS: atom_id res chain seq x y z
N MET A 1 -14.44 -64.79 40.74
CA MET A 1 -15.54 -63.82 40.97
C MET A 1 -15.90 -63.27 39.59
N VAL A 2 -16.74 -63.92 38.79
CA VAL A 2 -18.22 -64.05 38.84
C VAL A 2 -18.97 -62.72 38.69
N SER A 3 -19.56 -62.59 37.49
CA SER A 3 -20.82 -61.91 37.08
C SER A 3 -20.96 -60.39 37.28
N THR A 4 -21.60 -59.64 36.37
CA THR A 4 -22.90 -59.97 35.76
C THR A 4 -23.14 -59.21 34.45
N SER A 5 -23.62 -59.93 33.44
CA SER A 5 -24.23 -59.44 32.21
C SER A 5 -25.53 -58.68 32.47
N LEU A 6 -25.90 -57.73 31.60
CA LEU A 6 -27.30 -57.58 31.20
C LEU A 6 -27.39 -57.20 29.71
N LEU A 7 -27.98 -58.12 28.96
CA LEU A 7 -28.41 -58.01 27.58
C LEU A 7 -29.85 -57.45 27.59
N THR A 8 -30.19 -56.48 26.75
CA THR A 8 -31.59 -56.29 26.33
C THR A 8 -31.64 -55.77 24.91
N ALA A 9 -32.51 -56.40 24.12
CA ALA A 9 -32.55 -56.41 22.68
C ALA A 9 -33.76 -55.63 22.12
N ILE A 10 -33.55 -55.06 20.93
CA ILE A 10 -34.48 -54.88 19.78
C ILE A 10 -35.77 -54.07 20.00
N ILE A 11 -35.95 -53.03 19.16
CA ILE A 11 -37.08 -52.87 18.23
C ILE A 11 -36.58 -52.08 17.02
N ALA A 12 -36.70 -52.69 15.84
CA ALA A 12 -36.56 -52.03 14.56
C ALA A 12 -37.88 -51.34 14.20
N ALA A 13 -37.80 -50.08 13.78
CA ALA A 13 -38.87 -49.42 13.03
C ALA A 13 -38.22 -48.44 12.04
N LEU A 14 -38.23 -48.83 10.77
CA LEU A 14 -38.05 -47.92 9.63
C LEU A 14 -39.28 -47.01 9.52
N PRO A 15 -39.11 -45.71 9.25
CA PRO A 15 -40.09 -44.97 8.50
C PRO A 15 -39.58 -44.67 7.09
N LEU A 16 -40.49 -44.93 6.15
CA LEU A 16 -40.48 -44.60 4.73
C LEU A 16 -39.87 -43.23 4.41
N ALA A 17 -39.09 -43.21 3.34
CA ALA A 17 -38.80 -42.03 2.57
C ALA A 17 -40.11 -41.43 2.03
N LEU A 18 -40.37 -40.17 2.38
CA LEU A 18 -41.21 -39.26 1.61
C LEU A 18 -40.33 -38.06 1.26
N ALA A 19 -40.06 -37.91 -0.04
CA ALA A 19 -39.37 -36.77 -0.60
C ALA A 19 -40.07 -35.48 -0.18
N SER A 20 -39.33 -34.59 0.50
CA SER A 20 -39.72 -33.19 0.66
C SER A 20 -39.07 -32.37 -0.45
N PRO A 21 -39.76 -31.34 -0.98
CA PRO A 21 -39.25 -30.57 -2.10
C PRO A 21 -37.97 -29.84 -1.69
N ILE A 22 -36.98 -29.86 -2.58
CA ILE A 22 -35.82 -28.98 -2.56
C ILE A 22 -36.36 -27.56 -2.38
N ARG A 23 -36.16 -26.98 -1.20
CA ARG A 23 -36.22 -25.54 -1.03
C ARG A 23 -34.82 -25.04 -1.32
N ASP A 24 -34.73 -24.20 -2.34
CA ASP A 24 -33.54 -23.47 -2.71
C ASP A 24 -32.86 -22.94 -1.45
N MET A 25 -31.64 -23.43 -1.25
CA MET A 25 -30.74 -22.94 -0.23
C MET A 25 -30.26 -21.58 -0.73
N GLU A 26 -31.07 -20.55 -0.50
CA GLU A 26 -30.64 -19.17 -0.67
C GLU A 26 -29.53 -18.95 0.35
N ALA A 27 -28.30 -18.97 -0.17
CA ALA A 27 -27.09 -18.79 0.59
C ALA A 27 -27.20 -17.50 1.40
N ARG A 28 -27.02 -17.62 2.71
CA ARG A 28 -26.77 -16.47 3.56
C ARG A 28 -25.42 -15.90 3.14
N ASP A 29 -25.47 -14.77 2.44
CA ASP A 29 -24.30 -13.93 2.15
C ASP A 29 -23.73 -13.41 3.47
N GLU A 30 -22.78 -14.15 4.02
CA GLU A 30 -21.72 -13.55 4.83
C GLU A 30 -20.86 -12.73 3.85
N PRO A 31 -20.66 -11.42 4.06
CA PRO A 31 -19.79 -10.65 3.18
C PRO A 31 -18.34 -11.08 3.43
N GLY A 32 -17.92 -12.08 2.66
CA GLY A 32 -16.53 -12.50 2.55
C GLY A 32 -15.66 -11.32 2.14
N ALA A 33 -14.41 -11.37 2.59
CA ALA A 33 -13.34 -10.39 2.43
C ALA A 33 -12.90 -10.10 0.97
N ASN A 34 -13.87 -9.88 0.09
CA ASN A 34 -13.74 -9.47 -1.30
C ASN A 34 -14.85 -8.45 -1.60
N ALA A 35 -14.97 -7.42 -0.76
CA ALA A 35 -15.46 -6.14 -1.26
C ALA A 35 -14.42 -5.68 -2.29
N ALA A 36 -14.61 -6.15 -3.51
CA ALA A 36 -13.86 -5.77 -4.68
C ALA A 36 -13.65 -4.26 -4.62
N LEU A 37 -12.39 -3.83 -4.76
CA LEU A 37 -12.12 -2.44 -5.12
C LEU A 37 -13.08 -2.10 -6.24
N ALA A 38 -14.07 -1.26 -5.94
CA ALA A 38 -15.11 -0.85 -6.86
C ALA A 38 -14.44 -0.52 -8.20
N ALA A 39 -15.04 -0.97 -9.31
CA ALA A 39 -14.55 -0.81 -10.67
C ALA A 39 -13.63 0.41 -10.79
N ARG A 40 -12.31 0.19 -10.96
CA ARG A 40 -11.27 1.22 -10.87
C ARG A 40 -11.71 2.43 -11.69
N ALA A 41 -12.17 3.48 -11.01
CA ALA A 41 -12.52 4.72 -11.70
C ALA A 41 -11.28 5.19 -12.45
N ALA A 42 -11.48 5.69 -13.68
CA ALA A 42 -10.37 6.26 -14.45
C ALA A 42 -9.65 7.30 -13.59
N PRO A 43 -8.30 7.35 -13.64
CA PRO A 43 -7.58 8.28 -12.82
C PRO A 43 -8.04 9.72 -13.09
N ARG A 44 -8.39 10.42 -12.01
CA ARG A 44 -8.77 11.83 -12.00
C ARG A 44 -7.61 12.66 -11.49
N PHE A 45 -7.23 13.69 -12.25
CA PHE A 45 -6.31 14.70 -11.77
C PHE A 45 -7.00 15.58 -10.70
N ILE A 46 -6.57 15.43 -9.45
CA ILE A 46 -7.03 16.18 -8.28
C ILE A 46 -6.12 17.39 -8.10
N THR A 47 -6.71 18.58 -7.96
CA THR A 47 -6.00 19.85 -7.81
C THR A 47 -6.57 20.65 -6.65
N GLY A 48 -5.93 21.76 -6.27
CA GLY A 48 -6.38 22.63 -5.19
C GLY A 48 -5.81 22.23 -3.81
N PRO A 49 -6.42 22.71 -2.72
CA PRO A 49 -5.89 22.49 -1.37
C PRO A 49 -6.16 21.05 -0.90
N TRP A 50 -5.59 20.66 0.24
CA TRP A 50 -5.62 19.28 0.74
C TRP A 50 -7.04 18.69 0.90
N GLN A 51 -8.05 19.54 1.12
CA GLN A 51 -9.45 19.12 1.28
C GLN A 51 -10.04 18.48 0.01
N ASN A 52 -9.44 18.72 -1.15
CA ASN A 52 -9.89 18.13 -2.42
C ASN A 52 -9.42 16.67 -2.59
N PHE A 53 -8.48 16.22 -1.77
CA PHE A 53 -7.90 14.88 -1.84
C PHE A 53 -8.67 13.90 -0.92
N PRO A 54 -8.65 12.59 -1.22
CA PRO A 54 -9.44 11.60 -0.51
C PRO A 54 -9.11 11.54 0.99
N ALA A 55 -10.13 11.48 1.85
CA ALA A 55 -9.90 11.30 3.28
C ALA A 55 -9.22 9.94 3.56
N ILE A 56 -8.40 9.84 4.61
CA ILE A 56 -7.68 8.59 4.97
C ILE A 56 -8.65 7.40 5.15
N SER A 57 -9.88 7.67 5.59
CA SER A 57 -10.94 6.65 5.73
C SER A 57 -11.42 6.05 4.41
N THR A 58 -11.09 6.65 3.27
CA THR A 58 -11.44 6.14 1.93
C THR A 58 -10.30 5.37 1.29
N TRP A 59 -9.13 5.31 1.94
CA TRP A 59 -7.98 4.60 1.41
C TRP A 59 -8.14 3.10 1.61
N GLY A 60 -7.58 2.31 0.69
CA GLY A 60 -7.43 0.88 0.89
C GLY A 60 -6.52 0.55 2.07
N THR A 61 -6.51 -0.73 2.46
CA THR A 61 -5.50 -1.26 3.37
C THR A 61 -4.14 -1.34 2.68
N PHE A 62 -3.06 -1.39 3.46
CA PHE A 62 -1.72 -1.60 2.91
C PHE A 62 -1.63 -2.88 2.07
N ASP A 63 -2.17 -3.99 2.57
CA ASP A 63 -2.10 -5.27 1.86
C ASP A 63 -2.84 -5.23 0.52
N GLN A 64 -4.00 -4.58 0.44
CA GLN A 64 -4.73 -4.38 -0.82
C GLN A 64 -3.92 -3.53 -1.80
N MET A 65 -3.32 -2.43 -1.34
CA MET A 65 -2.48 -1.59 -2.18
C MET A 65 -1.23 -2.32 -2.66
N PHE A 66 -0.57 -3.07 -1.77
CA PHE A 66 0.64 -3.81 -2.09
C PHE A 66 0.38 -4.90 -3.12
N GLU A 67 -0.68 -5.69 -2.90
CA GLU A 67 -1.11 -6.74 -3.83
C GLU A 67 -1.46 -6.15 -5.21
N ALA A 68 -2.13 -5.00 -5.25
CA ALA A 68 -2.47 -4.33 -6.51
C ALA A 68 -1.22 -3.89 -7.29
N ASN A 69 -0.14 -3.49 -6.62
CA ASN A 69 1.05 -2.91 -7.25
C ASN A 69 2.17 -3.91 -7.56
N LYS A 70 2.17 -5.12 -6.98
CA LYS A 70 3.30 -6.06 -7.11
C LYS A 70 3.65 -6.42 -8.56
N ASN A 71 2.66 -6.49 -9.45
CA ASN A 71 2.89 -6.77 -10.87
C ASN A 71 3.56 -5.59 -11.58
N SER A 72 3.21 -4.36 -11.20
CA SER A 72 3.88 -3.15 -11.69
C SER A 72 5.33 -3.14 -11.22
N MET A 73 5.60 -3.43 -9.94
CA MET A 73 6.97 -3.58 -9.45
C MET A 73 7.75 -4.66 -10.21
N ARG A 74 7.12 -5.82 -10.47
CA ARG A 74 7.73 -6.92 -11.23
C ARG A 74 8.11 -6.50 -12.65
N SER A 75 7.34 -5.62 -13.28
CA SER A 75 7.57 -5.14 -14.64
C SER A 75 8.83 -4.26 -14.77
N THR A 76 9.30 -3.68 -13.66
CA THR A 76 10.51 -2.84 -13.64
C THR A 76 11.82 -3.64 -13.75
N GLY A 77 11.78 -4.92 -13.38
CA GLY A 77 12.98 -5.76 -13.24
C GLY A 77 13.16 -6.35 -11.85
N SER A 78 12.54 -5.74 -10.82
CA SER A 78 12.50 -6.28 -9.45
C SER A 78 12.05 -7.74 -9.42
N THR A 79 12.80 -8.58 -8.73
CA THR A 79 12.46 -9.99 -8.56
C THR A 79 11.30 -10.16 -7.57
N TRP A 80 10.66 -11.33 -7.54
CA TRP A 80 9.64 -11.63 -6.53
C TRP A 80 10.19 -11.56 -5.11
N ASP A 81 11.46 -11.94 -4.94
CA ASP A 81 12.20 -11.79 -3.69
C ASP A 81 12.38 -10.31 -3.30
N ASP A 82 12.77 -9.45 -4.25
CA ASP A 82 12.89 -8.01 -4.01
C ASP A 82 11.54 -7.43 -3.57
N ILE A 83 10.46 -7.78 -4.27
CA ILE A 83 9.10 -7.34 -3.96
C ILE A 83 8.71 -7.80 -2.55
N GLY A 84 8.94 -9.06 -2.20
CA GLY A 84 8.70 -9.56 -0.84
C GLY A 84 9.50 -8.78 0.22
N ARG A 85 10.76 -8.46 -0.07
CA ARG A 85 11.62 -7.67 0.82
C ARG A 85 11.19 -6.20 0.93
N ILE A 86 10.62 -5.61 -0.13
CA ILE A 86 9.99 -4.29 -0.09
C ILE A 86 8.81 -4.30 0.91
N ASN A 87 7.94 -5.32 0.86
CA ASN A 87 6.83 -5.44 1.80
C ASN A 87 7.32 -5.42 3.26
N VAL A 88 8.31 -6.25 3.57
CA VAL A 88 8.93 -6.33 4.90
C VAL A 88 9.57 -5.00 5.29
N ALA A 89 10.29 -4.36 4.37
CA ALA A 89 10.96 -3.08 4.61
C ALA A 89 9.98 -1.94 4.87
N ILE A 90 8.82 -1.90 4.19
CA ILE A 90 7.78 -0.90 4.43
C ILE A 90 7.21 -1.06 5.84
N ARG A 91 6.88 -2.29 6.25
CA ARG A 91 6.35 -2.57 7.59
C ARG A 91 7.38 -2.24 8.68
N ASP A 92 8.67 -2.52 8.45
CA ASP A 92 9.75 -2.08 9.34
C ASP A 92 9.81 -0.54 9.42
N ALA A 93 9.82 0.14 8.28
CA ALA A 93 9.92 1.59 8.23
C ALA A 93 8.69 2.29 8.82
N ALA A 94 7.52 1.67 8.80
CA ALA A 94 6.31 2.21 9.44
C ALA A 94 6.49 2.45 10.95
N THR A 95 7.40 1.71 11.61
CA THR A 95 7.78 1.94 13.02
C THR A 95 8.39 3.32 13.28
N LEU A 96 8.84 4.02 12.24
CA LEU A 96 9.28 5.42 12.30
C LEU A 96 8.12 6.41 12.46
N GLY A 97 6.89 5.90 12.59
CA GLY A 97 5.69 6.70 12.62
C GLY A 97 5.43 7.31 11.25
N VAL A 98 5.42 6.49 10.21
CA VAL A 98 4.85 6.81 8.89
C VAL A 98 3.88 5.71 8.49
N ASP A 99 2.69 6.08 8.03
CA ASP A 99 1.71 5.12 7.53
C ASP A 99 2.28 4.37 6.31
N GLU A 100 2.33 3.05 6.41
CA GLU A 100 2.83 2.12 5.38
C GLU A 100 2.21 2.34 3.99
N ARG A 101 0.95 2.80 3.92
CA ARG A 101 0.30 3.14 2.65
C ARG A 101 0.94 4.35 1.99
N VAL A 102 1.36 5.33 2.79
CA VAL A 102 2.08 6.52 2.31
C VAL A 102 3.47 6.14 1.83
N ILE A 103 4.18 5.29 2.56
CA ILE A 103 5.51 4.77 2.16
C ILE A 103 5.40 4.06 0.80
N LEU A 104 4.43 3.15 0.65
CA LEU A 104 4.18 2.45 -0.62
C LEU A 104 3.82 3.43 -1.75
N GLY A 105 2.95 4.40 -1.48
CA GLY A 105 2.55 5.41 -2.47
C GLY A 105 3.74 6.20 -3.01
N ILE A 106 4.67 6.61 -2.14
CA ILE A 106 5.91 7.28 -2.54
C ILE A 106 6.80 6.34 -3.34
N ILE A 107 7.01 5.09 -2.91
CA ILE A 107 7.82 4.11 -3.66
C ILE A 107 7.30 3.94 -5.10
N MET A 108 5.99 3.79 -5.24
CA MET A 108 5.39 3.63 -6.57
C MET A 108 5.53 4.89 -7.42
N GLN A 109 5.46 6.08 -6.82
CA GLN A 109 5.63 7.34 -7.54
C GLN A 109 7.09 7.63 -7.93
N GLU A 110 8.05 7.23 -7.10
CA GLU A 110 9.47 7.57 -7.27
C GLU A 110 10.23 6.55 -8.12
N SER A 111 9.92 5.26 -7.97
CA SER A 111 10.65 4.20 -8.67
C SER A 111 9.77 3.12 -9.30
N HIS A 112 8.46 3.19 -9.14
CA HIS A 112 7.54 2.10 -9.51
C HIS A 112 7.88 0.76 -8.82
N GLY A 113 8.65 0.79 -7.73
CA GLY A 113 9.17 -0.40 -7.05
C GLY A 113 10.41 -1.04 -7.67
N ASP A 114 11.11 -0.32 -8.55
CA ASP A 114 12.43 -0.72 -9.05
C ASP A 114 13.50 -0.58 -7.95
N VAL A 115 14.04 -1.70 -7.46
CA VAL A 115 15.13 -1.70 -6.46
C VAL A 115 16.47 -1.26 -7.04
N GLY A 116 16.63 -1.39 -8.35
CA GLY A 116 17.81 -1.03 -9.13
C GLY A 116 17.68 0.35 -9.79
N VAL A 117 16.69 1.15 -9.40
CA VAL A 117 16.43 2.45 -10.02
C VAL A 117 17.70 3.32 -10.01
N ARG A 118 17.91 4.04 -11.12
CA ARG A 118 19.05 4.96 -11.26
C ARG A 118 19.04 6.02 -10.14
N THR A 119 20.23 6.51 -9.80
CA THR A 119 20.33 7.76 -9.03
C THR A 119 19.99 8.95 -9.92
N THR A 120 19.43 9.98 -9.31
CA THR A 120 19.12 11.25 -9.95
C THR A 120 19.73 12.40 -9.14
N THR A 121 19.43 13.63 -9.54
CA THR A 121 19.88 14.83 -8.84
C THR A 121 18.67 15.69 -8.55
N SER A 122 18.47 16.04 -7.28
CA SER A 122 17.45 17.01 -6.87
C SER A 122 17.72 18.39 -7.48
N PRO A 123 16.70 19.28 -7.54
CA PRO A 123 16.88 20.66 -8.00
C PRO A 123 17.99 21.43 -7.25
N ASP A 124 18.23 21.09 -5.99
CA ASP A 124 19.25 21.71 -5.13
C ASP A 124 20.64 21.06 -5.26
N GLY A 125 20.82 20.13 -6.21
CA GLY A 125 22.12 19.51 -6.52
C GLY A 125 22.48 18.28 -5.68
N GLY A 126 21.64 17.90 -4.71
CA GLY A 126 21.84 16.68 -3.91
C GLY A 126 21.48 15.42 -4.70
N ALA A 127 22.32 14.39 -4.62
CA ALA A 127 22.05 13.10 -5.24
C ALA A 127 20.87 12.38 -4.54
N THR A 128 19.90 11.97 -5.34
CA THR A 128 18.68 11.26 -4.92
C THR A 128 18.76 9.80 -5.37
N ALA A 129 18.39 8.87 -4.48
CA ALA A 129 18.64 7.45 -4.71
C ALA A 129 17.63 6.53 -4.03
N GLY A 130 17.62 5.27 -4.50
CA GLY A 130 16.84 4.18 -3.93
C GLY A 130 15.35 4.25 -4.26
N LEU A 131 14.58 3.36 -3.64
CA LEU A 131 13.15 3.15 -3.90
C LEU A 131 12.27 4.39 -3.73
N MET A 132 12.70 5.34 -2.88
CA MET A 132 11.96 6.58 -2.62
C MET A 132 12.70 7.82 -3.13
N GLN A 133 13.79 7.67 -3.90
CA GLN A 133 14.55 8.78 -4.52
C GLN A 133 14.83 9.97 -3.57
N CYS A 134 15.19 9.70 -2.33
CA CYS A 134 15.49 10.75 -1.36
C CYS A 134 16.96 11.18 -1.41
N THR A 135 17.21 12.46 -1.10
CA THR A 135 18.55 13.05 -1.09
C THR A 135 19.40 12.40 0.00
N GLY A 136 20.59 11.93 -0.38
CA GLY A 136 21.56 11.33 0.56
C GLY A 136 21.22 9.91 1.02
N CYS A 137 20.22 9.28 0.40
CA CYS A 137 19.83 7.91 0.74
C CYS A 137 20.67 6.85 0.02
N PRO A 138 20.70 5.61 0.53
CA PRO A 138 21.28 4.48 -0.19
C PRO A 138 20.53 4.22 -1.50
N GLY A 139 21.24 3.73 -2.50
CA GLY A 139 20.66 3.20 -3.73
C GLY A 139 21.63 2.23 -4.39
N PHE A 140 21.09 1.35 -5.24
CA PHE A 140 21.84 0.27 -5.86
C PHE A 140 21.59 0.22 -7.38
N PRO A 141 21.96 1.28 -8.14
CA PRO A 141 21.61 1.39 -9.56
C PRO A 141 21.98 0.14 -10.38
N GLY A 142 21.04 -0.36 -11.17
CA GLY A 142 21.18 -1.51 -12.05
C GLY A 142 21.20 -2.87 -11.35
N ARG A 143 21.08 -2.92 -10.02
CA ARG A 143 21.12 -4.17 -9.25
C ARG A 143 19.72 -4.61 -8.84
N HIS A 144 19.44 -5.90 -9.02
CA HIS A 144 18.23 -6.59 -8.58
C HIS A 144 18.63 -7.85 -7.78
N GLY A 145 17.69 -8.48 -7.08
CA GLY A 145 18.00 -9.56 -6.14
C GLY A 145 18.76 -9.06 -4.91
N LEU A 146 18.45 -7.86 -4.46
CA LEU A 146 19.11 -7.21 -3.32
C LEU A 146 18.77 -7.91 -2.01
N SER A 147 19.68 -7.85 -1.06
CA SER A 147 19.44 -8.38 0.29
C SER A 147 18.33 -7.59 1.01
N GLN A 148 17.71 -8.21 2.04
CA GLN A 148 16.73 -7.52 2.88
C GLN A 148 17.33 -6.24 3.51
N ALA A 149 18.60 -6.29 3.95
CA ALA A 149 19.26 -5.14 4.57
C ALA A 149 19.42 -3.96 3.60
N GLU A 150 19.78 -4.24 2.34
CA GLU A 150 19.88 -3.21 1.30
C GLU A 150 18.53 -2.55 1.02
N ILE A 151 17.47 -3.35 0.83
CA ILE A 151 16.12 -2.81 0.59
C ILE A 151 15.60 -2.04 1.81
N THR A 152 15.76 -2.59 3.01
CA THR A 152 15.39 -1.89 4.27
C THR A 152 16.12 -0.56 4.40
N SER A 153 17.41 -0.48 4.03
CA SER A 153 18.16 0.77 4.10
C SER A 153 17.60 1.87 3.19
N MET A 154 17.17 1.52 1.98
CA MET A 154 16.53 2.46 1.05
C MET A 154 15.19 2.96 1.58
N VAL A 155 14.32 2.04 2.02
CA VAL A 155 12.96 2.38 2.47
C VAL A 155 13.01 3.19 3.77
N ARG A 156 13.89 2.83 4.72
CA ARG A 156 14.06 3.61 5.96
C ARG A 156 14.57 5.02 5.67
N GLY A 157 15.56 5.17 4.78
CA GLY A 157 16.09 6.48 4.39
C GLY A 157 15.00 7.39 3.82
N GLY A 158 14.20 6.89 2.87
CA GLY A 158 13.09 7.66 2.30
C GLY A 158 11.98 7.95 3.30
N THR A 159 11.68 6.99 4.16
CA THR A 159 10.67 7.17 5.21
C THR A 159 11.11 8.23 6.23
N GLN A 160 12.38 8.28 6.61
CA GLN A 160 12.93 9.32 7.48
C GLN A 160 12.87 10.70 6.81
N HIS A 161 13.18 10.77 5.52
CA HIS A 161 13.07 12.01 4.74
C HIS A 161 11.62 12.51 4.74
N TYR A 162 10.67 11.66 4.35
CA TYR A 162 9.25 12.03 4.37
C TYR A 162 8.74 12.37 5.77
N LYS A 163 9.21 11.66 6.80
CA LYS A 163 8.86 11.96 8.18
C LYS A 163 9.23 13.40 8.55
N GLN A 164 10.35 13.92 8.07
CA GLN A 164 10.72 15.31 8.29
C GLN A 164 9.77 16.28 7.61
N ASN A 165 9.36 16.02 6.36
CA ASN A 165 8.32 16.84 5.70
C ASN A 165 7.01 16.77 6.48
N LEU A 166 6.60 15.59 6.93
CA LEU A 166 5.39 15.43 7.72
C LEU A 166 5.45 16.24 9.04
N VAL A 167 6.61 16.30 9.69
CA VAL A 167 6.83 17.16 10.87
C VAL A 167 6.63 18.63 10.54
N ASN A 168 7.11 19.10 9.38
CA ASN A 168 6.90 20.48 8.93
C ASN A 168 5.41 20.84 8.77
N TRP A 169 4.56 19.84 8.56
CA TRP A 169 3.10 19.97 8.45
C TRP A 169 2.33 19.49 9.68
N GLY A 170 2.96 19.46 10.85
CA GLY A 170 2.30 19.19 12.13
C GLY A 170 2.23 17.73 12.55
N ASN A 171 2.84 16.83 11.79
CA ASN A 171 3.07 15.42 12.17
C ASN A 171 1.79 14.60 12.45
N LYS A 172 0.68 14.89 11.77
CA LYS A 172 -0.61 14.20 12.00
C LYS A 172 -0.92 13.16 10.93
N TRP A 173 -1.70 12.15 11.30
CA TRP A 173 -2.40 11.28 10.36
C TRP A 173 -3.71 11.90 9.91
N SER A 174 -3.59 12.99 9.17
CA SER A 174 -4.71 13.67 8.52
C SER A 174 -4.27 14.20 7.15
N GLY A 175 -5.24 14.42 6.25
CA GLY A 175 -4.96 15.00 4.93
C GLY A 175 -4.27 16.38 5.02
N GLU A 176 -4.57 17.14 6.08
CA GLU A 176 -3.92 18.43 6.40
C GLU A 176 -2.40 18.32 6.51
N SER A 177 -1.88 17.23 7.07
CA SER A 177 -0.42 17.01 7.19
C SER A 177 0.14 16.23 6.01
N ILE A 178 -0.53 15.15 5.61
CA ILE A 178 0.02 14.18 4.65
C ILE A 178 0.18 14.80 3.25
N TYR A 179 -0.86 15.46 2.73
CA TYR A 179 -0.85 15.92 1.34
C TYR A 179 0.12 17.09 1.09
N PRO A 180 0.18 18.11 1.97
CA PRO A 180 1.23 19.12 1.87
C PRO A 180 2.63 18.55 2.06
N ALA A 181 2.83 17.57 2.95
CA ALA A 181 4.12 16.91 3.12
C ALA A 181 4.55 16.12 1.88
N LEU A 182 3.61 15.49 1.16
CA LEU A 182 3.90 14.83 -0.13
C LEU A 182 4.32 15.86 -1.19
N ARG A 183 3.67 17.03 -1.23
CA ARG A 183 4.11 18.11 -2.12
C ARG A 183 5.51 18.58 -1.74
N GLU A 184 5.78 18.79 -0.46
CA GLU A 184 7.09 19.19 0.02
C GLU A 184 8.17 18.16 -0.31
N TYR A 185 7.88 16.87 -0.16
CA TYR A 185 8.78 15.79 -0.57
C TYR A 185 9.19 15.90 -2.05
N ASN A 186 8.23 16.25 -2.92
CA ASN A 186 8.45 16.34 -4.36
C ASN A 186 9.16 17.63 -4.81
N SER A 187 8.79 18.78 -4.25
CA SER A 187 9.22 20.10 -4.75
C SER A 187 10.00 20.94 -3.76
N GLY A 188 10.22 20.46 -2.53
CA GLY A 188 10.86 21.21 -1.44
C GLY A 188 10.07 22.45 -0.96
N SER A 189 8.97 22.78 -1.62
CA SER A 189 8.19 23.99 -1.39
C SER A 189 6.73 23.77 -1.76
N VAL A 190 5.80 24.42 -1.04
CA VAL A 190 4.36 24.10 -1.13
C VAL A 190 3.53 25.36 -1.35
N ASN A 191 2.57 25.30 -2.27
CA ASN A 191 1.46 26.25 -2.35
C ASN A 191 0.24 25.61 -1.68
N VAL A 192 -0.08 26.01 -0.45
CA VAL A 192 -1.14 25.38 0.36
C VAL A 192 -2.53 25.51 -0.26
N ASN A 193 -2.72 26.51 -1.14
CA ASN A 193 -3.99 26.72 -1.84
C ASN A 193 -4.10 25.83 -3.09
N ASN A 194 -3.00 25.26 -3.56
CA ASN A 194 -2.99 24.38 -4.72
C ASN A 194 -1.82 23.39 -4.69
N LEU A 195 -2.09 22.17 -4.22
CA LEU A 195 -1.09 21.09 -4.18
C LEU A 195 -0.76 20.49 -5.54
N SER A 196 -1.41 20.94 -6.63
CA SER A 196 -0.97 20.64 -8.00
C SER A 196 -0.06 21.71 -8.59
N ASP A 197 0.23 22.78 -7.85
CA ASP A 197 1.32 23.71 -8.18
C ASP A 197 2.64 22.99 -7.90
N GLY A 198 3.26 22.48 -8.97
CA GLY A 198 4.48 21.68 -8.89
C GLY A 198 5.72 22.47 -8.47
N ARG A 199 5.69 23.80 -8.51
CA ARG A 199 6.83 24.69 -8.16
C ARG A 199 8.16 24.25 -8.79
N GLY A 200 8.11 23.79 -10.04
CA GLY A 200 9.26 23.29 -10.82
C GLY A 200 9.42 21.76 -10.83
N ALA A 201 8.67 21.03 -10.00
CA ALA A 201 8.58 19.57 -10.01
C ALA A 201 7.24 19.08 -10.61
N THR A 202 7.01 17.77 -10.57
CA THR A 202 5.85 17.08 -11.19
C THR A 202 4.51 17.59 -10.63
N PRO A 203 3.68 18.30 -11.42
CA PRO A 203 2.40 18.84 -10.93
C PRO A 203 1.43 17.77 -10.42
N SER A 204 1.41 16.59 -11.04
CA SER A 204 0.50 15.49 -10.70
C SER A 204 0.89 14.69 -9.45
N TYR A 205 2.08 14.88 -8.88
CA TYR A 205 2.65 14.04 -7.83
C TYR A 205 1.68 13.66 -6.69
N VAL A 206 1.06 14.67 -6.05
CA VAL A 206 0.14 14.43 -4.93
C VAL A 206 -1.15 13.76 -5.41
N SER A 207 -1.64 14.09 -6.60
CA SER A 207 -2.82 13.47 -7.19
C SER A 207 -2.57 12.00 -7.51
N ASP A 208 -1.44 11.68 -8.12
CA ASP A 208 -1.11 10.32 -8.54
C ASP A 208 -0.94 9.43 -7.31
N ILE A 209 -0.24 9.89 -6.26
CA ILE A 209 -0.14 9.17 -4.98
C ILE A 209 -1.52 9.01 -4.31
N ALA A 210 -2.33 10.06 -4.26
CA ALA A 210 -3.66 10.00 -3.65
C ALA A 210 -4.59 8.98 -4.32
N GLN A 211 -4.46 8.81 -5.64
CA GLN A 211 -5.24 7.82 -6.39
C GLN A 211 -4.76 6.39 -6.13
N ARG A 212 -3.45 6.19 -5.93
CA ARG A 212 -2.89 4.89 -5.51
C ARG A 212 -3.42 4.47 -4.14
N PHE A 213 -3.66 5.42 -3.23
CA PHE A 213 -4.32 5.15 -1.95
C PHE A 213 -5.73 4.58 -2.11
N THR A 214 -6.41 4.91 -3.22
CA THR A 214 -7.75 4.42 -3.53
C THR A 214 -7.76 3.22 -4.51
N GLY A 215 -6.58 2.63 -4.79
CA GLY A 215 -6.47 1.39 -5.56
C GLY A 215 -6.20 1.52 -7.06
N TRP A 216 -5.88 2.72 -7.52
CA TRP A 216 -5.31 2.92 -8.85
C TRP A 216 -3.88 2.38 -8.92
N VAL A 217 -3.52 1.78 -10.05
CA VAL A 217 -2.16 1.30 -10.38
C VAL A 217 -1.86 1.63 -11.83
N ASP A 218 -0.59 1.86 -12.13
CA ASP A 218 -0.08 2.09 -13.48
C ASP A 218 -0.14 0.83 -14.36
#